data_AF-A0A1V5F391-F1
#
_entry.id   AF-A0A1V5F391-F1
#
_cell.length_a   1.000
_cell.length_b   1.000
_cell.length_c   1.000
_cell.angle_alpha   90.00
_cell.angle_beta   90.00
_cell.angle_gamma   90.00
#
_symmetry.space_group_name_H-M   'P 1'
#
loop_
_entity.id
_entity.type
_entity.pdbx_description
1 polymer ?
#
loop_
_entity_poly.entity_id
_entity_poly.type
_entity_poly.pdbx_seq_one_letter_code
_entity_poly.pdbx_strand_id
1 'polypeptide(L)'
;MNRLSGNQTKLFGYESDERIEQVFSLLHNGSIHPVGPELIFGKIYDYIGFNSIQEELFRHLVIAWLAFPLSKLKTADYLRRYQGKEIEINTVYRFLGKLSGKLKPEVEQIDFAHTLEVLGGKINVVFYDLTTLYFETSEEDDLRKMMGFSKEDKLLDVIKSVLFLQKIVVTN
;
A
#
# COMPACT_ATOMS: atom_id res chain seq x y z
N MET A 1 -48.78 -43.89 13.86
CA MET A 1 -47.59 -43.92 12.99
C MET A 1 -46.49 -43.10 13.66
N ASN A 2 -45.65 -43.74 14.47
CA ASN A 2 -44.53 -43.07 15.14
C ASN A 2 -43.29 -43.22 14.26
N ARG A 3 -42.79 -42.09 13.74
CA ARG A 3 -41.49 -42.02 13.07
C ARG A 3 -40.41 -42.30 14.10
N LEU A 4 -39.69 -43.41 13.91
CA LEU A 4 -38.47 -43.72 14.64
C LEU A 4 -37.45 -42.63 14.35
N SER A 5 -37.16 -41.79 15.36
CA SER A 5 -36.03 -40.87 15.33
C SER A 5 -34.77 -41.72 15.42
N GLY A 6 -34.16 -41.97 14.25
CA GLY A 6 -32.85 -42.62 14.17
C GLY A 6 -31.83 -41.70 14.78
N ASN A 7 -31.53 -41.91 16.07
CA ASN A 7 -30.38 -41.31 16.72
C ASN A 7 -29.14 -41.99 16.15
N GLN A 8 -28.66 -41.51 15.00
CA GLN A 8 -27.41 -41.99 14.41
C GLN A 8 -26.28 -41.62 15.36
N THR A 9 -25.84 -42.60 16.15
CA THR A 9 -24.60 -42.54 16.88
C THR A 9 -23.49 -42.36 15.83
N LYS A 10 -22.73 -41.26 15.90
CA LYS A 10 -21.51 -41.06 15.09
C LYS A 10 -20.55 -42.21 15.45
N LEU A 11 -20.67 -43.33 14.72
CA LEU A 11 -19.94 -44.56 15.02
C LEU A 11 -18.46 -44.47 14.57
N PHE A 12 -18.12 -43.44 13.82
CA PHE A 12 -16.76 -43.14 13.35
C PHE A 12 -16.59 -41.62 13.23
N GLY A 13 -16.45 -40.92 14.36
CA GLY A 13 -15.91 -39.55 14.37
C GLY A 13 -14.49 -39.64 14.90
N TYR A 14 -13.49 -39.33 14.08
CA TYR A 14 -12.15 -39.17 14.63
C TYR A 14 -12.15 -37.93 15.52
N GLU A 15 -11.44 -37.96 16.66
CA GLU A 15 -11.31 -36.80 17.55
C GLU A 15 -10.75 -35.56 16.82
N SER A 16 -10.05 -35.78 15.70
CA SER A 16 -9.68 -34.74 14.74
C SER A 16 -10.88 -34.04 14.11
N ASP A 17 -11.93 -34.77 13.75
CA ASP A 17 -13.08 -34.26 13.01
C ASP A 17 -13.94 -33.36 13.90
N GLU A 18 -14.12 -33.72 15.18
CA GLU A 18 -14.81 -32.85 16.13
C GLU A 18 -14.05 -31.55 16.40
N ARG A 19 -12.71 -31.63 16.49
CA ARG A 19 -11.86 -30.44 16.58
C ARG A 19 -11.92 -29.58 15.32
N ILE A 20 -11.96 -30.21 14.14
CA ILE A 20 -12.07 -29.52 12.86
C ILE A 20 -13.44 -28.81 12.75
N GLU A 21 -14.53 -29.48 13.11
CA GLU A 21 -15.87 -28.89 13.13
C GLU A 21 -15.98 -27.73 14.14
N GLN A 22 -15.35 -27.86 15.31
CA GLN A 22 -15.24 -26.77 16.27
C GLN A 22 -14.48 -25.57 15.68
N VAL A 23 -13.35 -25.80 14.99
CA VAL A 23 -12.60 -24.73 14.31
C VAL A 23 -13.43 -24.05 13.23
N PHE A 24 -14.13 -24.82 12.38
CA PHE A 24 -15.00 -24.25 11.35
C PHE A 24 -16.18 -23.47 11.93
N SER A 25 -16.72 -23.88 13.09
CA SER A 25 -17.78 -23.15 13.79
C SER A 25 -17.35 -21.80 14.35
N LEU A 26 -16.04 -21.60 14.55
CA LEU A 26 -15.44 -20.34 15.00
C LEU A 26 -15.11 -19.40 13.83
N LEU A 27 -15.13 -19.89 12.58
CA LEU A 27 -14.89 -19.04 11.42
C LEU A 27 -16.15 -18.23 11.09
N HIS A 28 -15.96 -16.93 10.87
CA HIS A 28 -17.02 -16.03 10.43
C HIS A 28 -16.71 -15.51 9.03
N ASN A 29 -17.67 -14.85 8.38
CA ASN A 29 -17.46 -14.28 7.03
C ASN A 29 -16.27 -13.30 6.98
N GLY A 30 -15.98 -12.62 8.10
CA GLY A 30 -14.80 -11.77 8.26
C GLY A 30 -13.48 -12.53 8.46
N SER A 31 -13.47 -13.86 8.44
CA SER A 31 -12.26 -14.69 8.48
C SER A 31 -11.72 -15.02 7.09
N ILE A 32 -12.52 -14.79 6.03
CA ILE A 32 -12.15 -15.05 4.64
C ILE A 32 -11.68 -13.75 4.00
N HIS A 33 -10.41 -13.72 3.60
CA HIS A 33 -9.80 -12.54 2.98
C HIS A 33 -9.14 -12.95 1.65
N PRO A 34 -9.32 -12.16 0.57
CA PRO A 34 -8.57 -12.37 -0.66
C PRO A 34 -7.05 -12.20 -0.37
N VAL A 35 -6.20 -13.10 -0.85
CA VAL A 35 -4.72 -13.04 -0.64
C VAL A 35 -3.95 -12.72 -1.93
N GLY A 36 -4.66 -12.62 -3.06
CA GLY A 36 -4.05 -12.52 -4.41
C GLY A 36 -2.98 -11.42 -4.57
N PRO A 37 -3.28 -10.15 -4.23
CA PRO A 37 -2.31 -9.05 -4.36
C PRO A 37 -1.05 -9.27 -3.52
N GLU A 38 -1.18 -9.81 -2.31
CA GLU A 38 -0.02 -10.06 -1.45
C GLU A 38 0.85 -11.22 -1.95
N LEU A 39 0.26 -12.24 -2.58
CA LEU A 39 1.02 -13.37 -3.13
C LEU A 39 1.93 -12.97 -4.29
N ILE A 40 1.54 -11.97 -5.07
CA ILE A 40 2.29 -11.52 -6.25
C ILE A 40 3.14 -10.30 -5.88
N PHE A 41 2.51 -9.21 -5.44
CA PHE A 41 3.24 -7.97 -5.14
C PHE A 41 4.07 -8.09 -3.87
N GLY A 42 3.68 -8.91 -2.91
CA GLY A 42 4.51 -9.20 -1.74
C GLY A 42 5.81 -9.91 -2.11
N LYS A 43 5.78 -10.86 -3.06
CA LYS A 43 7.01 -11.50 -3.55
C LYS A 43 7.92 -10.53 -4.28
N ILE A 44 7.36 -9.64 -5.10
CA ILE A 44 8.13 -8.60 -5.80
C ILE A 44 8.73 -7.63 -4.78
N TYR A 45 7.95 -7.22 -3.77
CA TYR A 45 8.41 -6.38 -2.67
C TYR A 45 9.60 -7.00 -1.93
N ASP A 46 9.51 -8.29 -1.60
CA ASP A 46 10.58 -9.03 -0.93
C ASP A 46 11.80 -9.22 -1.85
N TYR A 47 11.58 -9.44 -3.16
CA TYR A 47 12.64 -9.60 -4.16
C TYR A 47 13.45 -8.32 -4.38
N ILE A 48 12.82 -7.15 -4.34
CA ILE A 48 13.52 -5.85 -4.43
C ILE A 48 14.35 -5.59 -3.16
N GLY A 49 14.04 -6.25 -2.05
CA GLY A 49 14.73 -6.08 -0.77
C GLY A 49 14.05 -5.11 0.18
N PHE A 50 12.82 -4.68 -0.10
CA PHE A 50 12.08 -3.79 0.81
C PHE A 50 11.65 -4.47 2.12
N ASN A 51 11.81 -5.80 2.22
CA ASN A 51 11.61 -6.57 3.45
C ASN A 51 12.55 -6.16 4.60
N SER A 52 13.65 -5.44 4.33
CA SER A 52 14.52 -4.89 5.39
C SER A 52 13.83 -3.79 6.20
N ILE A 53 12.85 -3.11 5.62
CA ILE A 53 12.10 -2.04 6.27
C ILE A 53 11.08 -2.67 7.22
N GLN A 54 11.31 -2.52 8.53
CA GLN A 54 10.47 -3.09 9.59
C GLN A 54 9.18 -2.27 9.82
N GLU A 55 8.46 -1.92 8.74
CA GLU A 55 7.23 -1.14 8.79
C GLU A 55 6.12 -1.87 8.02
N GLU A 56 5.29 -2.62 8.74
CA GLU A 56 4.20 -3.41 8.15
C GLU A 56 3.25 -2.55 7.31
N LEU A 57 2.95 -1.33 7.79
CA LEU A 57 2.10 -0.38 7.08
C LEU A 57 2.72 0.05 5.74
N PHE A 58 4.05 0.10 5.62
CA PHE A 58 4.71 0.43 4.37
C PHE A 58 4.44 -0.64 3.30
N ARG A 59 4.67 -1.91 3.64
CA ARG A 59 4.41 -3.07 2.78
C ARG A 59 2.97 -3.06 2.28
N HIS A 60 2.01 -2.88 3.19
CA HIS A 60 0.60 -2.89 2.84
C HIS A 60 0.20 -1.72 1.94
N LEU A 61 0.71 -0.52 2.18
CA LEU A 61 0.44 0.64 1.33
C LEU A 61 0.99 0.45 -0.09
N VAL A 62 2.23 -0.06 -0.21
CA VAL A 62 2.84 -0.34 -1.52
C VAL A 62 2.02 -1.35 -2.30
N ILE A 63 1.64 -2.47 -1.69
CA ILE A 63 0.82 -3.50 -2.33
C ILE A 63 -0.56 -2.94 -2.71
N ALA A 64 -1.19 -2.18 -1.81
CA ALA A 64 -2.50 -1.57 -2.07
C ALA A 64 -2.47 -0.59 -3.24
N TRP A 65 -1.42 0.23 -3.35
CA TRP A 65 -1.26 1.18 -4.46
C TRP A 65 -0.97 0.51 -5.80
N LEU A 66 -0.22 -0.60 -5.80
CA LEU A 66 -0.01 -1.39 -7.01
C LEU A 66 -1.29 -2.11 -7.46
N ALA A 67 -2.06 -2.65 -6.52
CA ALA A 67 -3.27 -3.39 -6.82
C ALA A 67 -4.46 -2.48 -7.20
N PHE A 68 -4.58 -1.32 -6.56
CA PHE A 68 -5.71 -0.40 -6.72
C PHE A 68 -5.25 1.06 -6.84
N PRO A 69 -4.66 1.46 -7.97
CA PRO A 69 -3.91 2.71 -8.11
C PRO A 69 -4.70 4.04 -7.99
N LEU A 70 -5.95 4.09 -7.53
CA LEU A 70 -6.83 5.26 -7.76
C LEU A 70 -7.79 5.69 -6.61
N SER A 71 -7.52 5.45 -5.32
CA SER A 71 -8.15 6.25 -4.24
C SER A 71 -7.57 5.96 -2.85
N LYS A 72 -7.29 7.02 -2.08
CA LYS A 72 -6.91 6.92 -0.65
C LYS A 72 -7.97 6.18 0.18
N LEU A 73 -9.25 6.29 -0.18
CA LEU A 73 -10.34 5.56 0.46
C LEU A 73 -10.29 4.06 0.11
N LYS A 74 -9.90 3.71 -1.13
CA LYS A 74 -9.71 2.32 -1.53
C LYS A 74 -8.53 1.67 -0.81
N THR A 75 -7.52 2.44 -0.41
CA THR A 75 -6.43 1.94 0.43
C THR A 75 -6.92 1.53 1.82
N ALA A 76 -7.79 2.33 2.45
CA ALA A 76 -8.39 1.97 3.75
C ALA A 76 -9.31 0.74 3.63
N ASP A 77 -10.09 0.67 2.55
CA ASP A 77 -10.95 -0.49 2.25
C ASP A 77 -10.13 -1.75 1.94
N TYR A 78 -8.97 -1.62 1.27
CA TYR A 78 -8.02 -2.71 1.07
C TYR A 78 -7.52 -3.27 2.42
N LEU A 79 -7.04 -2.40 3.31
CA LEU A 79 -6.54 -2.83 4.63
C LEU A 79 -7.63 -3.55 5.45
N ARG A 80 -8.86 -3.07 5.36
CA ARG A 80 -10.01 -3.72 5.98
C ARG A 80 -10.31 -5.10 5.38
N ARG A 81 -10.36 -5.21 4.06
CA ARG A 81 -10.76 -6.43 3.33
C ARG A 81 -9.69 -7.51 3.28
N TYR A 82 -8.41 -7.13 3.31
CA TYR A 82 -7.29 -8.05 3.12
C TYR A 82 -6.59 -8.41 4.44
N GLN A 83 -6.62 -7.51 5.45
CA GLN A 83 -5.95 -7.70 6.73
C GLN A 83 -6.90 -7.69 7.93
N GLY A 84 -8.20 -7.43 7.73
CA GLY A 84 -9.18 -7.30 8.82
C GLY A 84 -8.92 -6.11 9.76
N LYS A 85 -8.01 -5.20 9.37
CA LYS A 85 -7.59 -4.05 10.19
C LYS A 85 -8.36 -2.80 9.74
N GLU A 86 -9.08 -2.18 10.67
CA GLU A 86 -9.66 -0.86 10.43
C GLU A 86 -8.60 0.21 10.73
N ILE A 87 -8.07 0.81 9.67
CA ILE A 87 -7.06 1.88 9.78
C ILE A 87 -7.73 3.21 9.47
N GLU A 88 -7.63 4.15 10.42
CA GLU A 88 -8.08 5.52 10.22
C GLU A 88 -7.22 6.21 9.15
N ILE A 89 -7.86 6.98 8.26
CA ILE A 89 -7.16 7.70 7.18
C ILE A 89 -6.05 8.63 7.71
N ASN A 90 -6.23 9.21 8.89
CA ASN A 90 -5.23 10.05 9.55
C ASN A 90 -3.94 9.29 9.89
N THR A 91 -4.03 7.99 10.16
CA THR A 91 -2.85 7.14 10.39
C THR A 91 -2.05 6.98 9.10
N VAL A 92 -2.71 6.87 7.94
CA VAL A 92 -2.05 6.86 6.64
C VAL A 92 -1.33 8.19 6.39
N TYR A 93 -1.98 9.33 6.64
CA TYR A 93 -1.33 10.65 6.47
C TYR A 93 -0.11 10.85 7.38
N ARG A 94 -0.22 10.46 8.65
CA ARG A 94 0.91 10.51 9.59
C ARG A 94 2.06 9.60 9.12
N PHE A 95 1.73 8.42 8.59
CA PHE A 95 2.72 7.52 8.03
C PHE A 95 3.39 8.10 6.78
N LEU A 96 2.66 8.76 5.88
CA LEU A 96 3.23 9.45 4.72
C LEU A 96 4.24 10.54 5.14
N GLY A 97 3.96 11.28 6.22
CA GLY A 97 4.91 12.23 6.80
C GLY A 97 6.17 11.56 7.37
N LYS A 98 6.02 10.40 8.01
CA LYS A 98 7.16 9.58 8.47
C LYS A 98 7.97 9.04 7.28
N LEU A 99 7.30 8.59 6.22
CA LEU A 99 7.92 8.08 5.00
C LEU A 99 8.79 9.16 4.35
N SER A 100 8.24 10.36 4.14
CA SER A 100 8.99 11.46 3.52
C SER A 100 10.17 11.94 4.37
N GLY A 101 10.02 11.97 5.70
CA GLY A 101 11.03 12.51 6.60
C GLY A 101 12.13 11.53 7.01
N LYS A 102 11.83 10.23 7.13
CA LYS A 102 12.75 9.25 7.75
C LYS A 102 13.09 8.06 6.86
N LEU A 103 12.08 7.47 6.20
CA LEU A 103 12.25 6.21 5.47
C LEU A 103 12.68 6.43 4.01
N LYS A 104 12.46 7.63 3.46
CA LYS A 104 12.79 7.95 2.07
C LYS A 104 14.24 7.63 1.69
N PRO A 105 15.27 8.02 2.45
CA PRO A 105 16.66 7.71 2.09
C PRO A 105 16.94 6.20 2.07
N GLU A 106 16.35 5.46 3.01
CA GLU A 106 16.49 4.00 3.09
C GLU A 106 15.83 3.31 1.89
N VAL A 107 14.61 3.73 1.54
CA VAL A 107 13.88 3.23 0.37
C VAL A 107 14.66 3.50 -0.92
N GLU A 108 15.18 4.72 -1.10
CA GLU A 108 15.99 5.10 -2.27
C GLU A 108 17.29 4.28 -2.37
N GLN A 109 17.92 3.97 -1.23
CA GLN A 109 19.13 3.17 -1.19
C GLN A 109 18.87 1.71 -1.59
N ILE A 110 17.77 1.12 -1.10
CA ILE A 110 17.36 -0.25 -1.46
C ILE A 110 17.04 -0.32 -2.96
N ASP A 111 16.25 0.63 -3.47
CA ASP A 111 15.87 0.70 -4.88
C ASP A 111 17.10 0.87 -5.79
N PHE A 112 18.05 1.73 -5.40
CA PHE A 112 19.30 1.90 -6.13
C PHE A 112 20.17 0.63 -6.12
N ALA A 113 20.31 -0.02 -4.96
CA ALA A 113 21.09 -1.25 -4.83
C ALA A 113 20.48 -2.38 -5.69
N HIS A 114 19.15 -2.53 -5.65
CA HIS A 114 18.44 -3.49 -6.48
C HIS A 114 18.61 -3.19 -7.97
N THR A 115 18.46 -1.91 -8.36
CA THR A 115 18.67 -1.49 -9.76
C THR A 115 20.09 -1.81 -10.21
N LEU A 116 21.10 -1.55 -9.37
CA LEU A 116 22.49 -1.86 -9.69
C LEU A 116 22.73 -3.36 -9.89
N GLU A 117 22.10 -4.20 -9.05
CA GLU A 117 22.17 -5.67 -9.17
C GLU A 117 21.54 -6.16 -10.48
N VAL A 118 20.32 -5.71 -10.80
CA VAL A 118 19.59 -6.07 -12.03
C VAL A 118 20.39 -5.66 -13.28
N LEU A 119 21.12 -4.55 -13.20
CA LEU A 119 21.95 -4.01 -14.28
C LEU A 119 23.38 -4.58 -14.32
N GLY A 120 23.69 -5.63 -13.54
CA GLY A 120 25.00 -6.30 -13.57
C GLY A 120 26.14 -5.45 -13.00
N GLY A 121 25.84 -4.52 -12.08
CA GLY A 121 26.82 -3.72 -11.37
C GLY A 121 27.35 -2.50 -12.14
N LYS A 122 26.82 -2.20 -13.34
CA LYS A 122 27.27 -1.07 -14.15
C LYS A 122 26.10 -0.28 -14.72
N ILE A 123 26.14 1.02 -14.51
CA ILE A 123 25.19 1.96 -15.10
C ILE A 123 25.83 2.60 -16.32
N ASN A 124 25.28 2.35 -17.51
CA ASN A 124 25.83 2.89 -18.77
C ASN A 124 25.12 4.18 -19.20
N VAL A 125 23.79 4.22 -19.10
CA VAL A 125 22.98 5.37 -19.52
C VAL A 125 21.93 5.68 -18.45
N VAL A 126 21.78 6.97 -18.14
CA VAL A 126 20.74 7.47 -17.23
C VAL A 126 19.87 8.46 -17.98
N PHE A 127 18.61 8.09 -18.20
CA PHE A 127 17.59 9.01 -18.68
C PHE A 127 17.00 9.75 -17.49
N TYR A 128 16.85 11.06 -17.62
CA TYR A 128 16.15 11.86 -16.62
C TYR A 128 15.16 12.78 -17.30
N ASP A 129 13.97 12.90 -16.72
CA ASP A 129 12.96 13.86 -17.15
C ASP A 129 12.52 14.73 -15.96
N LEU A 130 12.26 16.01 -16.28
CA LEU A 130 11.79 17.01 -15.32
C LEU A 130 10.28 17.13 -15.47
N THR A 131 9.55 16.47 -14.58
CA THR A 131 8.08 16.56 -14.55
C THR A 131 7.65 17.57 -13.50
N THR A 132 6.93 18.61 -13.90
CA THR A 132 6.30 19.54 -12.95
C THR A 132 4.88 19.07 -12.65
N LEU A 133 4.59 18.76 -11.38
CA LEU A 133 3.23 18.48 -10.93
C LEU A 133 2.57 19.79 -10.48
N TYR A 134 1.44 20.11 -11.08
CA TYR A 134 0.64 21.31 -10.80
C TYR A 134 -0.54 20.97 -9.89
N PHE A 135 -0.70 21.74 -8.81
CA PHE A 135 -1.84 21.62 -7.89
C PHE A 135 -2.33 23.01 -7.50
N GLU A 136 -3.66 23.19 -7.49
CA GLU A 136 -4.31 24.38 -6.96
C GLU A 136 -4.72 24.10 -5.51
N THR A 137 -4.35 24.99 -4.59
CA THR A 137 -4.81 24.90 -3.21
C THR A 137 -5.30 26.26 -2.74
N SER A 138 -6.44 26.28 -2.07
CA SER A 138 -7.00 27.51 -1.50
C SER A 138 -6.28 27.97 -0.23
N GLU A 139 -5.42 27.13 0.35
CA GLU A 139 -4.70 27.42 1.60
C GLU A 139 -3.30 28.01 1.33
N GLU A 140 -3.06 29.18 1.93
CA GLU A 140 -1.78 29.87 1.94
C GLU A 140 -0.75 29.06 2.74
N ASP A 141 0.42 28.83 2.15
CA ASP A 141 1.51 28.05 2.73
C ASP A 141 2.59 29.01 3.23
N ASP A 142 3.09 28.80 4.45
CA ASP A 142 4.17 29.59 5.05
C ASP A 142 5.45 29.59 4.21
N LEU A 143 5.64 28.58 3.36
CA LEU A 143 6.82 28.44 2.50
C LEU A 143 6.82 29.37 1.26
N ARG A 144 5.68 29.95 0.87
CA ARG A 144 5.59 30.88 -0.27
C ARG A 144 4.46 31.90 -0.09
N LYS A 145 4.80 33.05 0.49
CA LYS A 145 3.99 34.28 0.45
C LYS A 145 4.00 34.89 -0.95
N MET A 146 3.33 34.27 -1.93
CA MET A 146 3.07 34.93 -3.20
C MET A 146 1.60 34.73 -3.58
N MET A 147 0.75 35.58 -3.01
CA MET A 147 -0.58 35.83 -3.56
C MET A 147 -0.43 36.32 -5.00
N GLY A 148 -0.95 35.56 -5.97
CA GLY A 148 -1.13 36.04 -7.33
C GLY A 148 -2.31 37.02 -7.35
N PHE A 149 -2.13 38.20 -7.95
CA PHE A 149 -3.23 39.15 -8.18
C PHE A 149 -3.96 38.80 -9.48
N SER A 150 -5.26 38.54 -9.41
CA SER A 150 -6.15 38.55 -10.59
C SER A 150 -6.37 39.99 -11.07
N LYS A 151 -6.54 40.17 -12.38
CA LYS A 151 -6.95 41.46 -12.97
C LYS A 151 -8.39 41.88 -12.58
N GLU A 152 -9.12 41.05 -11.86
CA GLU A 152 -10.53 41.25 -11.48
C GLU A 152 -10.76 41.31 -9.95
N ASP A 153 -9.75 41.64 -9.15
CA ASP A 153 -9.87 41.74 -7.67
C ASP A 153 -10.49 40.49 -6.99
N LYS A 154 -10.28 39.31 -7.57
CA LYS A 154 -10.55 38.02 -6.92
C LYS A 154 -9.25 37.43 -6.38
N LEU A 155 -9.30 36.90 -5.16
CA LEU A 155 -8.24 36.07 -4.58
C LEU A 155 -8.02 34.89 -5.54
N LEU A 156 -6.85 34.79 -6.18
CA LEU A 156 -6.50 33.61 -6.97
C LEU A 156 -6.12 32.47 -6.03
N ASP A 157 -6.53 31.26 -6.37
CA ASP A 157 -6.04 30.04 -5.72
C ASP A 157 -4.51 30.03 -5.71
N VAL A 158 -3.91 29.57 -4.61
CA VAL A 158 -2.46 29.43 -4.53
C VAL A 158 -2.06 28.28 -5.44
N ILE A 159 -1.37 28.62 -6.53
CA ILE A 159 -0.79 27.65 -7.44
C ILE A 159 0.46 27.07 -6.81
N LYS A 160 0.41 25.78 -6.45
CA LYS A 160 1.56 25.00 -5.99
C LYS A 160 2.08 24.14 -7.12
N SER A 161 3.37 24.30 -7.45
CA SER A 161 4.08 23.42 -8.38
C SER A 161 5.21 22.70 -7.64
N VAL A 162 5.25 21.37 -7.78
CA VAL A 162 6.33 20.53 -7.26
C VAL A 162 7.08 19.94 -8.45
N LEU A 163 8.38 20.23 -8.52
CA LEU A 163 9.26 19.66 -9.53
C LEU A 163 9.71 18.27 -9.08
N PHE A 164 9.40 17.25 -9.88
CA PHE A 164 9.81 15.87 -9.65
C PHE A 164 10.82 15.46 -10.73
N LEU A 165 11.95 14.91 -10.29
CA LEU A 165 12.96 14.35 -11.20
C LEU A 165 12.75 12.85 -11.26
N GLN A 166 12.32 12.34 -12.42
CA GLN A 166 12.23 10.91 -12.66
C GLN A 166 13.53 10.43 -13.33
N LYS A 167 14.18 9.43 -12.73
CA LYS A 167 15.40 8.82 -13.28
C LYS A 167 15.07 7.41 -13.76
N ILE A 168 15.43 7.09 -15.00
CA ILE A 168 15.33 5.75 -15.58
C ILE A 168 16.75 5.31 -15.96
N VAL A 169 17.18 4.18 -15.43
CA VAL A 169 18.53 3.64 -15.66
C VAL A 169 18.43 2.48 -16.65
N VAL A 170 19.27 2.47 -17.68
CA VAL A 170 19.23 1.46 -18.75
C VAL A 170 20.63 0.86 -19.00
N THR A 171 20.69 -0.45 -19.22
CA THR A 171 21.88 -1.15 -19.75
C THR A 171 21.63 -1.70 -21.15
N ASN A 172 22.72 -1.95 -21.88
CA ASN A 172 22.73 -2.85 -23.04
C ASN A 172 22.75 -4.31 -22.60
#